data_AF-A0A6A2FD15-F1
#
_entry.id   AF-A0A6A2FD15-F1
#
_cell.length_a   1.000
_cell.length_b   1.000
_cell.length_c   1.000
_cell.angle_alpha   90.00
_cell.angle_beta   90.00
_cell.angle_gamma   90.00
#
_symmetry.space_group_name_H-M   'P 1'
#
loop_
_entity.id
_entity.type
_entity.pdbx_description
1 polymer ?
#
loop_
_entity_poly.entity_id
_entity_poly.type
_entity_poly.pdbx_seq_one_letter_code
_entity_poly.pdbx_strand_id
1 'polypeptide(L)'
;MNKTKKERELLQDEATLTALDNSIQDVQNQIDTVVAKRQAIEVGIARTPEGVANLKQFWKMKNLENSEQFLSKKLDRLKYQKSLLEPQRNIPSRDPEDTFDEYAAAEREQKAIDAERALEKSRQNKMNKENDKEMDR
;
A
#
# COMPACT_ATOMS: atom_id res chain seq x y z
N MET A 1 4.92 -41.38 22.97
CA MET A 1 4.80 -39.92 23.21
C MET A 1 3.60 -39.40 22.41
N ASN A 2 2.51 -39.01 23.06
CA ASN A 2 1.36 -38.43 22.37
C ASN A 2 1.51 -36.91 22.31
N LYS A 3 1.82 -36.38 21.11
CA LYS A 3 1.79 -34.93 20.85
C LYS A 3 0.41 -34.39 21.18
N THR A 4 0.38 -33.22 21.82
CA THR A 4 -0.87 -32.52 22.15
C THR A 4 -1.56 -32.05 20.86
N LYS A 5 -2.89 -31.83 20.91
CA LYS A 5 -3.67 -31.39 19.74
C LYS A 5 -3.08 -30.11 19.10
N LYS A 6 -2.63 -29.16 19.94
CA LYS A 6 -1.99 -27.90 19.51
C LYS A 6 -0.67 -28.11 18.77
N GLU A 7 0.18 -29.04 19.22
CA GLU A 7 1.43 -29.36 18.54
C GLU A 7 1.21 -30.00 17.17
N ARG A 8 0.09 -30.72 16.98
CA ARG A 8 -0.28 -31.28 15.68
C ARG A 8 -0.79 -30.21 14.71
N GLU A 9 -1.56 -29.24 15.21
CA GLU A 9 -2.07 -28.09 14.44
C GLU A 9 -0.91 -27.18 13.98
N LEU A 10 0.03 -26.85 14.87
CA LEU A 10 1.24 -26.07 14.53
C LEU A 10 2.09 -26.72 13.42
N LEU A 11 2.35 -28.03 13.53
CA LEU A 11 3.13 -28.76 12.52
C LEU A 11 2.42 -28.84 11.17
N GLN A 12 1.08 -28.85 11.18
CA GLN A 12 0.27 -28.87 9.96
C GLN A 12 0.24 -27.49 9.28
N ASP A 13 0.21 -26.41 10.05
CA ASP A 13 0.32 -25.04 9.55
C ASP A 13 1.71 -24.76 8.95
N GLU A 14 2.79 -25.22 9.59
CA GLU A 14 4.17 -25.09 9.07
C GLU A 14 4.35 -25.80 7.72
N ALA A 15 3.82 -27.02 7.58
CA ALA A 15 3.87 -27.76 6.31
C ALA A 15 3.08 -27.05 5.21
N THR A 16 1.93 -26.46 5.57
CA THR A 16 1.09 -25.70 4.64
C THR A 16 1.75 -24.40 4.21
N LEU A 17 2.40 -23.68 5.13
CA LEU A 17 3.18 -22.47 4.82
C LEU A 17 4.33 -22.77 3.85
N THR A 18 5.06 -23.86 4.07
CA THR A 18 6.15 -24.27 3.18
C THR A 18 5.64 -24.60 1.77
N ALA A 19 4.50 -25.29 1.67
CA ALA A 19 3.87 -25.60 0.39
C ALA A 19 3.39 -24.33 -0.34
N LEU A 20 2.88 -23.34 0.40
CA LEU A 20 2.50 -22.03 -0.14
C LEU A 20 3.70 -21.24 -0.62
N ASP A 21 4.82 -21.25 0.10
CA ASP A 21 6.07 -20.59 -0.32
C ASP A 21 6.60 -21.15 -1.63
N ASN A 22 6.65 -22.48 -1.76
CA ASN A 22 7.02 -23.13 -3.02
C ASN A 22 6.07 -22.73 -4.16
N SER A 23 4.76 -22.72 -3.89
CA SER A 23 3.75 -22.33 -4.90
C SER A 23 3.87 -20.87 -5.31
N ILE A 24 4.18 -19.97 -4.38
CA ILE A 24 4.43 -18.55 -4.63
C ILE A 24 5.67 -18.40 -5.53
N GLN A 25 6.76 -19.07 -5.18
CA GLN A 25 8.00 -19.03 -5.96
C GLN A 25 7.80 -19.57 -7.39
N ASP A 26 7.06 -20.67 -7.54
CA ASP A 26 6.75 -21.25 -8.85
C ASP A 26 5.94 -20.28 -9.72
N VAL A 27 4.92 -19.64 -9.15
CA VAL A 27 4.12 -18.64 -9.88
C VAL A 27 4.96 -17.41 -10.22
N GLN A 28 5.85 -16.96 -9.33
CA GLN A 28 6.77 -15.86 -9.60
C GLN A 28 7.69 -16.18 -10.80
N ASN A 29 8.29 -17.38 -10.83
CA ASN A 29 9.12 -17.84 -11.93
C ASN A 29 8.34 -17.90 -13.26
N GLN A 30 7.05 -18.27 -13.22
CA GLN A 30 6.18 -18.26 -14.39
C GLN A 30 5.92 -16.84 -14.90
N ILE A 31 5.68 -15.88 -14.00
CA ILE A 31 5.53 -14.46 -14.36
C ILE A 31 6.81 -13.96 -15.04
N ASP A 32 7.97 -14.19 -14.43
CA ASP A 32 9.26 -13.74 -14.97
C ASP A 32 9.52 -14.31 -16.38
N THR A 33 9.15 -15.58 -16.60
CA THR A 33 9.24 -16.23 -17.91
C THR A 33 8.30 -15.58 -18.95
N VAL A 34 7.06 -15.25 -18.56
CA VAL A 34 6.09 -14.58 -19.44
C VAL A 34 6.56 -13.17 -19.79
N VAL A 35 7.06 -12.42 -18.81
CA VAL A 35 7.62 -11.07 -19.00
C VAL A 35 8.80 -11.11 -19.98
N ALA A 36 9.74 -12.03 -19.81
CA ALA A 36 10.88 -12.18 -20.71
C ALA A 36 10.44 -12.50 -22.15
N LYS A 37 9.44 -13.37 -22.32
CA LYS A 37 8.84 -13.64 -23.64
C LYS A 37 8.16 -12.42 -24.24
N ARG A 38 7.45 -11.62 -23.43
CA ARG A 38 6.80 -10.38 -23.89
C ARG A 38 7.84 -9.39 -24.41
N GLN A 39 8.89 -9.13 -23.63
CA GLN A 39 9.99 -8.24 -24.01
C GLN A 39 10.67 -8.69 -25.32
N ALA A 40 10.88 -9.99 -25.51
CA ALA A 40 11.46 -10.51 -26.76
C ALA A 40 10.55 -10.25 -27.98
N ILE A 41 9.22 -10.32 -27.80
CA ILE A 41 8.25 -10.00 -28.85
C ILE A 41 8.16 -8.49 -29.08
N GLU A 42 8.19 -7.66 -28.03
CA GLU A 42 8.24 -6.19 -28.14
C GLU A 42 9.44 -5.74 -28.99
N VAL A 43 10.62 -6.32 -28.74
CA VAL A 43 11.82 -6.07 -29.58
C VAL A 43 11.62 -6.56 -31.02
N GLY A 44 10.93 -7.69 -31.21
CA GLY A 44 10.59 -8.22 -32.54
C GLY A 44 9.67 -7.30 -33.34
N ILE A 45 8.66 -6.71 -32.69
CA ILE A 45 7.70 -5.78 -33.30
C ILE A 45 8.42 -4.48 -33.70
N ALA A 46 9.27 -3.95 -32.82
CA ALA A 46 10.06 -2.76 -33.10
C ALA A 46 10.96 -2.92 -34.35
N ARG A 47 11.43 -4.14 -34.62
CA ARG A 47 12.24 -4.47 -35.81
C ARG A 47 11.42 -4.78 -37.06
N THR A 48 10.13 -5.09 -36.91
CA THR A 48 9.25 -5.51 -38.00
C THR A 48 7.91 -4.78 -37.90
N PRO A 49 7.88 -3.46 -38.18
CA PRO A 49 6.72 -2.62 -37.88
C PRO A 49 5.50 -2.88 -38.79
N GLU A 50 5.67 -3.57 -39.93
CA GLU A 50 4.61 -3.74 -40.91
C GLU A 50 4.44 -5.21 -41.35
N GLY A 51 3.23 -5.53 -41.84
CA GLY A 51 2.89 -6.82 -42.45
C GLY A 51 2.32 -7.87 -41.50
N VAL A 52 2.00 -9.04 -42.06
CA VAL A 52 1.33 -10.17 -41.37
C VAL A 52 2.17 -10.71 -40.20
N ALA A 53 3.51 -10.59 -40.29
CA ALA A 53 4.41 -10.97 -39.21
C ALA A 53 4.19 -10.10 -37.95
N ASN A 54 3.95 -8.79 -38.11
CA ASN A 54 3.67 -7.90 -36.98
C ASN A 54 2.32 -8.22 -36.33
N LEU A 55 1.27 -8.44 -37.13
CA LEU A 55 -0.05 -8.86 -36.62
C LEU A 55 0.04 -10.15 -35.79
N LYS A 56 0.81 -11.15 -36.26
CA LYS A 56 1.03 -12.41 -35.51
C LYS A 56 1.76 -12.16 -34.19
N GLN A 57 2.71 -11.24 -34.16
CA GLN A 57 3.44 -10.87 -32.94
C GLN A 57 2.54 -10.10 -31.95
N PHE A 58 1.71 -9.18 -32.43
CA PHE A 58 0.71 -8.47 -31.62
C PHE A 58 -0.24 -9.43 -30.90
N TRP A 59 -0.80 -10.43 -31.60
CA TRP A 59 -1.68 -11.43 -30.97
C TRP A 59 -0.95 -12.27 -29.91
N LYS A 60 0.31 -12.63 -30.15
CA LYS A 60 1.12 -13.34 -29.15
C LYS A 60 1.37 -12.48 -27.92
N MET A 61 1.69 -11.19 -28.10
CA MET A 61 1.88 -10.24 -27.01
C MET A 61 0.63 -10.12 -26.14
N LYS A 62 -0.54 -9.91 -26.77
CA LYS A 62 -1.83 -9.83 -26.05
C LYS A 62 -2.14 -11.10 -25.25
N ASN A 63 -1.82 -12.28 -25.79
CA ASN A 63 -2.00 -13.54 -25.07
C ASN A 63 -1.04 -13.67 -23.87
N LEU A 64 0.20 -13.19 -24.00
CA LEU A 64 1.15 -13.16 -22.89
C LEU A 64 0.72 -12.17 -21.81
N GLU A 65 0.22 -10.99 -22.17
CA GLU A 65 -0.33 -10.01 -21.22
C GLU A 65 -1.51 -10.59 -20.41
N ASN A 66 -2.45 -11.27 -21.08
CA ASN A 66 -3.54 -11.95 -20.40
C ASN A 66 -3.04 -13.04 -19.45
N SER A 67 -2.03 -13.81 -19.87
CA SER A 67 -1.39 -14.83 -19.03
C SER A 67 -0.70 -14.21 -17.81
N GLU A 68 0.00 -13.10 -17.98
CA GLU A 68 0.64 -12.36 -16.89
C GLU A 68 -0.39 -11.85 -15.88
N GLN A 69 -1.47 -11.23 -16.34
CA GLN A 69 -2.56 -10.77 -15.47
C GLN A 69 -3.20 -11.92 -14.67
N PHE A 70 -3.39 -13.07 -15.31
CA PHE A 70 -3.92 -14.26 -14.63
C PHE A 70 -2.96 -14.76 -13.55
N LEU A 71 -1.67 -14.87 -13.88
CA LEU A 71 -0.64 -15.32 -12.94
C LEU A 71 -0.47 -14.34 -11.77
N SER A 72 -0.49 -13.03 -12.01
CA SER A 72 -0.44 -12.01 -10.96
C SER A 72 -1.62 -12.13 -9.99
N LYS A 73 -2.85 -12.30 -10.50
CA LYS A 73 -4.02 -12.55 -9.63
C LYS A 73 -3.87 -13.84 -8.81
N LYS A 74 -3.30 -14.89 -9.40
CA LYS A 74 -3.02 -16.15 -8.69
C LYS A 74 -1.97 -15.95 -7.60
N LEU A 75 -0.91 -15.18 -7.89
CA LEU A 75 0.12 -14.82 -6.92
C LEU A 75 -0.47 -14.07 -5.72
N ASP A 76 -1.30 -13.05 -5.98
CA ASP A 76 -1.96 -12.27 -4.93
C ASP A 76 -2.83 -13.16 -4.03
N ARG A 77 -3.58 -14.10 -4.63
CA ARG A 77 -4.38 -15.06 -3.88
C ARG A 77 -3.52 -15.98 -3.00
N LEU A 78 -2.38 -16.46 -3.50
CA LEU A 78 -1.46 -17.31 -2.73
C LEU A 78 -0.81 -16.53 -1.58
N LYS A 79 -0.37 -15.29 -1.82
CA LYS A 79 0.15 -14.39 -0.78
C LYS A 79 -0.89 -14.12 0.30
N TYR A 80 -2.14 -13.87 -0.09
CA TYR A 80 -3.25 -13.71 0.85
C TYR A 80 -3.47 -14.99 1.68
N GLN A 81 -3.53 -16.16 1.05
CA GLN A 81 -3.65 -17.44 1.77
C GLN A 81 -2.51 -17.66 2.77
N LYS A 82 -1.28 -17.31 2.39
CA LYS A 82 -0.12 -17.38 3.29
C LYS A 82 -0.31 -16.44 4.48
N SER A 83 -0.75 -15.20 4.25
CA SER A 83 -0.96 -14.20 5.31
C SER A 83 -2.02 -14.60 6.34
N LEU A 84 -2.96 -15.48 5.99
CA LEU A 84 -3.97 -16.01 6.92
C LEU A 84 -3.41 -17.08 7.87
N LEU A 85 -2.33 -17.75 7.46
CA LEU A 85 -1.68 -18.84 8.21
C LEU A 85 -0.44 -18.35 8.96
N GLU A 86 0.20 -17.28 8.48
CA GLU A 86 1.23 -16.62 9.26
C GLU A 86 0.58 -16.03 10.52
N PRO A 87 1.06 -16.39 11.73
CA PRO A 87 0.58 -15.76 12.94
C PRO A 87 0.78 -14.25 12.76
N GLN A 88 -0.31 -13.48 12.84
CA GLN A 88 -0.21 -12.04 12.81
C GLN A 88 0.84 -11.67 13.84
N ARG A 89 1.99 -11.15 13.37
CA ARG A 89 2.97 -10.54 14.26
C ARG A 89 2.16 -9.65 15.17
N ASN A 90 2.25 -9.89 16.49
CA ASN A 90 1.66 -9.02 17.49
C ASN A 90 1.80 -7.61 16.96
N ILE A 91 0.69 -7.01 16.50
CA ILE A 91 0.56 -5.57 16.56
C ILE A 91 0.90 -5.34 18.02
N PRO A 92 1.99 -4.61 18.37
CA PRO A 92 2.25 -4.30 19.76
C PRO A 92 0.90 -3.86 20.28
N SER A 93 0.38 -4.55 21.31
CA SER A 93 -0.80 -4.06 21.99
C SER A 93 -0.49 -2.60 22.23
N ARG A 94 -1.15 -1.70 21.50
CA ARG A 94 -0.88 -0.27 21.58
C ARG A 94 -0.91 -0.01 23.07
N ASP A 95 0.24 0.40 23.62
CA ASP A 95 0.32 0.66 25.05
C ASP A 95 -0.88 1.56 25.34
N PRO A 96 -1.77 1.25 26.29
CA PRO A 96 -2.90 2.14 26.55
C PRO A 96 -2.43 3.56 26.94
N GLU A 97 -1.14 3.74 27.21
CA GLU A 97 -0.45 5.01 27.42
C GLU A 97 0.16 5.64 26.14
N ASP A 98 0.22 4.93 25.01
CA ASP A 98 0.60 5.50 23.70
C ASP A 98 -0.63 6.13 23.04
N THR A 99 -1.22 7.07 23.78
CA THR A 99 -2.21 8.01 23.27
C THR A 99 -1.48 8.98 22.35
N PHE A 100 -1.42 8.62 21.07
CA PHE A 100 -1.46 9.62 20.00
C PHE A 100 -2.77 10.40 20.15
N ASP A 101 -2.81 11.33 21.12
CA ASP A 101 -3.92 12.23 21.40
C ASP A 101 -3.92 13.32 20.33
N GLU A 102 -4.24 12.94 19.09
CA GLU A 102 -4.55 13.88 18.00
C GLU A 102 -5.59 14.91 18.47
N TYR A 103 -6.49 14.50 19.37
CA TYR A 103 -7.46 15.37 20.00
C TYR A 103 -6.84 16.41 20.94
N ALA A 104 -5.85 16.05 21.76
CA ALA A 104 -5.16 17.01 22.63
C ALA A 104 -4.22 17.93 21.83
N ALA A 105 -3.61 17.42 20.76
CA ALA A 105 -2.85 18.23 19.81
C ALA A 105 -3.77 19.24 19.09
N ALA A 106 -4.91 18.78 18.56
CA ALA A 106 -5.91 19.63 17.93
C ALA A 106 -6.52 20.65 18.90
N GLU A 107 -6.76 20.28 20.16
CA GLU A 107 -7.30 21.20 21.17
C GLU A 107 -6.26 22.29 21.54
N ARG A 108 -4.97 21.95 21.59
CA ARG A 108 -3.89 22.92 21.79
C ARG A 108 -3.74 23.85 20.59
N GLU A 109 -3.82 23.32 19.38
CA GLU A 109 -3.78 24.10 18.14
C GLU A 109 -4.97 25.06 18.05
N GLN A 110 -6.18 24.59 18.36
CA GLN A 110 -7.39 25.42 18.38
C GLN A 110 -7.29 26.55 19.42
N LYS A 111 -6.78 26.26 20.62
CA LYS A 111 -6.54 27.27 21.67
C LYS A 111 -5.51 28.32 21.25
N ALA A 112 -4.47 27.92 20.52
CA ALA A 112 -3.48 28.86 19.99
C ALA A 112 -4.10 29.79 18.94
N ILE A 113 -4.90 29.25 18.01
CA ILE A 113 -5.61 30.03 16.99
C ILE A 113 -6.59 31.02 17.63
N ASP A 114 -7.33 30.61 18.66
CA ASP A 114 -8.28 31.48 19.35
C ASP A 114 -7.57 32.60 20.14
N ALA A 115 -6.39 32.32 20.72
CA ALA A 115 -5.56 33.34 21.37
C ALA A 115 -5.02 34.37 20.36
N GLU A 116 -4.56 33.93 19.18
CA GLU A 116 -4.11 34.82 18.11
C GLU A 116 -5.25 35.72 17.61
N ARG A 117 -6.45 35.17 17.40
CA ARG A 117 -7.64 35.96 17.02
C ARG A 117 -8.01 37.01 18.06
N ALA A 118 -7.89 36.71 19.35
CA ALA A 118 -8.15 37.66 20.42
C ALA A 118 -7.12 38.81 20.44
N LEU A 119 -5.84 38.49 20.23
CA LEU A 119 -4.78 39.49 20.12
C LEU A 119 -4.96 40.37 18.89
N GLU A 120 -5.38 39.80 17.75
CA GLU A 120 -5.63 40.55 16.53
C GLU A 120 -6.81 41.51 16.67
N LYS A 121 -7.92 41.08 17.30
CA LYS A 121 -9.04 41.98 17.64
C LYS A 121 -8.59 43.11 18.58
N SER A 122 -7.70 42.83 19.53
CA SER A 122 -7.16 43.85 20.43
C SER A 122 -6.28 44.87 19.69
N ARG A 123 -5.47 44.41 18.71
CA ARG A 123 -4.67 45.28 17.85
C ARG A 123 -5.55 46.16 16.95
N GLN A 124 -6.58 45.60 16.32
CA GLN A 124 -7.53 46.36 15.51
C GLN A 124 -8.28 47.41 16.34
N ASN A 125 -8.72 47.06 17.55
CA ASN A 125 -9.37 48.02 18.46
C ASN A 125 -8.43 49.16 18.90
N LYS A 126 -7.12 48.90 19.02
CA LYS A 126 -6.13 49.95 19.30
C LYS A 126 -5.91 50.85 18.09
N MET A 127 -5.75 50.28 16.89
CA MET A 127 -5.61 51.04 15.64
C MET A 127 -6.83 51.91 15.36
N ASN A 128 -8.05 51.39 15.55
CA ASN A 128 -9.27 52.17 15.37
C ASN A 128 -9.35 53.34 16.38
N LYS A 129 -8.95 53.12 17.63
CA LYS A 129 -8.89 54.19 18.64
C LYS A 129 -7.80 55.23 18.37
N GLU A 130 -6.71 54.85 17.72
CA GLU A 130 -5.65 55.78 17.29
C GLU A 130 -6.11 56.58 16.08
N ASN A 131 -6.74 55.94 15.09
CA ASN A 131 -7.34 56.61 13.93
C ASN A 131 -8.47 57.58 14.32
N ASP A 132 -9.36 57.19 15.25
CA ASP A 132 -10.44 58.07 15.72
C ASP A 132 -9.88 59.32 16.43
N LYS A 133 -8.74 59.19 17.13
CA LYS A 133 -8.06 60.34 17.77
C LYS A 133 -7.30 61.23 16.78
N GLU A 134 -6.91 60.69 15.63
CA GLU A 134 -6.24 61.44 14.57
C GLU A 134 -7.25 62.16 13.67
N MET A 135 -8.47 61.64 13.54
CA MET A 135 -9.60 62.30 12.86
C MET A 135 -10.23 63.46 13.66
N ASP A 136 -9.99 63.51 14.98
CA ASP A 136 -10.44 64.58 15.89
C ASP A 136 -9.43 65.75 16.02
N ARG A 137 -8.30 65.71 15.29
CA ARG A 137 -7.28 66.80 15.22
C ARG A 137 -7.35 67.56 13.91
#